data_AF-A0A3S8U694-F1
#
_entry.id   AF-A0A3S8U694-F1
#
_cell.length_a   1.000
_cell.length_b   1.000
_cell.length_c   1.000
_cell.angle_alpha   90.00
_cell.angle_beta   90.00
_cell.angle_gamma   90.00
#
_symmetry.space_group_name_H-M   'P 1'
#
loop_
_entity.id
_entity.type
_entity.pdbx_description
1 polymer ?
#
loop_
_entity_poly.entity_id
_entity_poly.type
_entity_poly.pdbx_seq_one_letter_code
_entity_poly.pdbx_strand_id
1 'polypeptide(L)'
;MTQRKPDPTPIELFLAPLTALARKRPEIEALVFWGGADGWPAAPSEALESEEIAFYAEGLLEDGFHLVWTVAALADTPTLPDHIRLQFWQDDGPPPDALPQGWVALDSRRWTPP
;
A
#
# COMPACT_ATOMS: atom_id res chain seq x y z
N MET A 1 28.72 17.33 16.05
CA MET A 1 28.27 17.61 14.67
C MET A 1 26.87 17.06 14.55
N THR A 2 25.86 17.91 14.40
CA THR A 2 24.49 17.44 14.20
C THR A 2 24.36 17.04 12.74
N GLN A 3 24.35 15.74 12.45
CA GLN A 3 24.16 15.24 11.09
C GLN A 3 22.76 15.69 10.64
N ARG A 4 22.69 16.51 9.58
CA ARG A 4 21.40 16.80 8.93
C ARG A 4 20.87 15.48 8.41
N LYS A 5 19.62 15.16 8.74
CA LYS A 5 18.93 14.04 8.12
C LYS A 5 18.85 14.33 6.62
N PRO A 6 19.18 13.37 5.74
CA PRO A 6 19.02 13.55 4.31
C PRO A 6 17.56 13.90 3.98
N ASP A 7 17.36 14.63 2.87
CA ASP A 7 16.03 14.92 2.34
C ASP A 7 15.35 13.61 1.92
N PRO A 8 14.02 13.49 2.10
CA PRO A 8 13.32 12.26 1.79
C PRO A 8 13.30 11.97 0.28
N THR A 9 13.42 10.70 -0.08
CA THR A 9 13.31 10.22 -1.46
C THR A 9 11.86 10.35 -1.99
N PRO A 10 11.65 10.33 -3.31
CA PRO A 10 10.30 10.28 -3.88
C PRO A 10 9.46 9.09 -3.39
N ILE A 11 10.08 7.93 -3.18
CA ILE A 11 9.41 6.73 -2.63
C ILE A 11 9.02 6.96 -1.17
N GLU A 12 9.92 7.50 -0.34
CA GLU A 12 9.62 7.84 1.05
C GLU A 12 8.47 8.86 1.15
N LEU A 13 8.43 9.85 0.27
CA LEU A 13 7.33 10.82 0.19
C LEU A 13 6.01 10.19 -0.24
N PHE A 14 6.06 9.22 -1.16
CA PHE A 14 4.89 8.47 -1.61
C PHE A 14 4.31 7.58 -0.51
N LEU A 15 5.17 6.92 0.28
CA LEU A 15 4.79 6.02 1.38
C LEU A 15 4.52 6.72 2.71
N ALA A 16 4.90 8.00 2.87
CA ALA A 16 4.72 8.77 4.09
C ALA A 16 3.30 8.70 4.71
N PRO A 17 2.18 8.69 3.94
CA PRO A 17 0.85 8.51 4.50
C PRO A 17 0.67 7.16 5.20
N LEU A 18 1.21 6.07 4.63
CA LEU A 18 1.14 4.73 5.23
C LEU A 18 1.97 4.67 6.51
N THR A 19 3.19 5.23 6.51
CA THR A 19 4.02 5.33 7.71
C THR A 19 3.31 6.13 8.81
N ALA A 20 2.63 7.23 8.47
CA ALA A 20 1.87 8.02 9.42
C ALA A 20 0.65 7.27 9.97
N LEU A 21 -0.02 6.46 9.14
CA LEU A 21 -1.15 5.64 9.53
C LEU A 21 -0.73 4.50 10.47
N ALA A 22 0.28 3.71 10.08
CA ALA A 22 0.84 2.63 10.90
C ALA A 22 1.29 3.11 12.29
N ARG A 23 1.89 4.30 12.39
CA ARG A 23 2.27 4.90 13.69
C ARG A 23 1.07 5.25 14.56
N LYS A 24 -0.05 5.65 13.97
CA LYS A 24 -1.28 6.01 14.70
C LYS A 24 -2.14 4.79 15.03
N ARG A 25 -1.99 3.71 14.28
CA ARG A 25 -2.73 2.45 14.39
C ARG A 25 -1.76 1.28 14.30
N PRO A 26 -1.03 0.97 15.39
CA PRO A 26 -0.08 -0.14 15.38
C PRO A 26 -0.71 -1.49 15.05
N GLU A 27 -2.02 -1.61 15.23
CA GLU A 27 -2.83 -2.78 14.89
C GLU A 27 -3.22 -2.89 13.40
N ILE A 28 -2.93 -1.88 12.57
CA ILE A 28 -3.33 -1.92 11.17
C ILE A 28 -2.42 -2.86 10.38
N GLU A 29 -3.03 -3.80 9.67
CA GLU A 29 -2.35 -4.72 8.78
C GLU A 29 -2.43 -4.25 7.33
N ALA A 30 -1.44 -4.64 6.52
CA ALA A 30 -1.52 -4.53 5.08
C ALA A 30 -1.66 -5.92 4.43
N LEU A 31 -2.57 -6.05 3.49
CA LEU A 31 -2.81 -7.24 2.69
C LEU A 31 -2.15 -7.07 1.32
N VAL A 32 -1.24 -7.98 0.97
CA VAL A 32 -0.47 -7.94 -0.28
C VAL A 32 -1.17 -8.73 -1.37
N PHE A 33 -1.30 -8.12 -2.55
CA PHE A 33 -1.88 -8.72 -3.74
C PHE A 33 -0.92 -8.53 -4.91
N TRP A 34 -0.80 -9.58 -5.72
CA TRP A 34 0.06 -9.60 -6.90
C TRP A 34 -0.79 -9.64 -8.17
N GLY A 35 -0.55 -8.70 -9.07
CA GLY A 35 -1.04 -8.75 -10.44
C GLY A 35 -0.07 -9.54 -11.31
N GLY A 36 -0.62 -10.37 -12.21
CA GLY A 36 0.16 -11.14 -13.18
C GLY A 36 -0.68 -11.56 -14.38
N ALA A 37 -0.14 -12.46 -15.20
CA ALA A 37 -0.78 -12.95 -16.43
C ALA A 37 -2.18 -13.56 -16.21
N ASP A 38 -2.40 -14.16 -15.03
CA ASP A 38 -3.68 -14.74 -14.62
C ASP A 38 -4.66 -13.70 -14.02
N GLY A 39 -4.28 -12.41 -14.06
CA GLY A 39 -5.04 -11.29 -13.52
C GLY A 39 -4.73 -11.02 -12.05
N TRP A 40 -5.76 -10.57 -11.32
CA TRP A 40 -5.67 -10.17 -9.92
C TRP A 40 -6.43 -11.17 -9.04
N PRO A 41 -5.74 -11.99 -8.22
CA PRO A 41 -6.38 -12.88 -7.28
C PRO A 41 -7.24 -12.13 -6.26
N ALA A 42 -8.35 -12.75 -5.84
CA ALA A 42 -9.23 -12.19 -4.82
C ALA A 42 -8.65 -12.27 -3.40
N ALA A 43 -7.76 -13.23 -3.15
CA ALA A 43 -7.12 -13.46 -1.86
C ALA A 43 -5.71 -12.82 -1.82
N PRO A 44 -5.29 -12.26 -0.67
CA PRO A 44 -3.92 -11.78 -0.52
C PRO A 44 -2.93 -12.94 -0.46
N SER A 45 -1.69 -12.70 -0.85
CA SER A 45 -0.59 -13.65 -0.67
C SER A 45 -0.08 -13.69 0.76
N GLU A 46 -0.04 -12.53 1.42
CA GLU A 46 0.44 -12.36 2.79
C GLU A 46 -0.20 -11.13 3.45
N ALA A 47 -0.12 -11.11 4.78
CA ALA A 47 -0.46 -9.97 5.61
C ALA A 47 0.82 -9.44 6.27
N LEU A 48 0.98 -8.13 6.30
CA LEU A 48 2.12 -7.43 6.90
C LEU A 48 1.67 -6.70 8.15
N GLU A 49 2.48 -6.77 9.19
CA GLU A 49 2.30 -5.97 10.38
C GLU A 49 2.59 -4.50 10.10
N SER A 50 2.03 -3.60 10.91
CA SER A 50 2.13 -2.14 10.68
C SER A 50 3.56 -1.62 10.52
N GLU A 51 4.52 -2.24 11.22
CA GLU A 51 5.94 -1.89 11.18
C GLU A 51 6.66 -2.31 9.88
N GLU A 52 6.11 -3.27 9.16
CA GLU A 52 6.69 -3.85 7.94
C GLU A 52 6.21 -3.14 6.67
N ILE A 53 5.01 -2.55 6.70
CA ILE A 53 4.30 -2.02 5.52
C ILE A 53 5.18 -1.12 4.65
N ALA A 54 5.79 -0.09 5.25
CA ALA A 54 6.56 0.89 4.50
C ALA A 54 7.87 0.31 3.97
N PHE A 55 8.56 -0.48 4.80
CA PHE A 55 9.83 -1.11 4.43
C PHE A 55 9.65 -2.13 3.29
N TYR A 56 8.62 -2.96 3.38
CA TYR A 56 8.27 -3.94 2.34
C TYR A 56 7.94 -3.25 1.02
N ALA A 57 7.06 -2.24 1.07
CA ALA A 57 6.68 -1.51 -0.13
C ALA A 57 7.87 -0.77 -0.75
N GLU A 58 8.71 -0.11 0.06
CA GLU A 58 9.88 0.63 -0.39
C GLU A 58 10.84 -0.26 -1.19
N GLY A 59 11.20 -1.44 -0.67
CA GLY A 59 12.09 -2.37 -1.38
C GLY A 59 11.57 -2.78 -2.75
N LEU A 60 10.27 -3.07 -2.87
CA LEU A 60 9.66 -3.41 -4.17
C LEU A 60 9.62 -2.20 -5.12
N LEU A 61 9.37 -1.01 -4.60
CA LEU A 61 9.38 0.21 -5.42
C LEU A 61 10.79 0.56 -5.92
N GLU A 62 11.82 0.29 -5.14
CA GLU A 62 13.23 0.40 -5.55
C GLU A 62 13.61 -0.63 -6.63
N ASP A 63 13.05 -1.84 -6.55
CA ASP A 63 13.21 -2.91 -7.55
C ASP A 63 12.40 -2.68 -8.85
N GLY A 64 11.67 -1.57 -8.93
CA GLY A 64 10.93 -1.18 -10.13
C GLY A 64 9.54 -1.81 -10.24
N PHE A 65 8.95 -2.27 -9.14
CA PHE A 65 7.53 -2.62 -9.14
C PHE A 65 6.66 -1.38 -9.14
N HIS A 66 5.49 -1.50 -9.75
CA HIS A 66 4.40 -0.57 -9.57
C HIS A 66 3.61 -0.91 -8.29
N LEU A 67 2.92 0.08 -7.73
CA LEU A 67 2.06 -0.12 -6.56
C LEU A 67 0.80 0.73 -6.67
N VAL A 68 -0.35 0.16 -6.36
CA VAL A 68 -1.50 0.90 -5.82
C VAL A 68 -1.66 0.48 -4.37
N TRP A 69 -1.58 1.44 -3.46
CA TRP A 69 -2.02 1.21 -2.09
C TRP A 69 -3.37 1.86 -1.87
N THR A 70 -4.24 1.18 -1.12
CA THR A 70 -5.57 1.69 -0.76
C THR A 70 -5.82 1.44 0.72
N VAL A 71 -6.18 2.48 1.47
CA VAL A 71 -6.68 2.34 2.84
C VAL A 71 -8.15 1.98 2.75
N ALA A 72 -8.50 0.75 3.10
CA ALA A 72 -9.86 0.25 3.03
C ALA A 72 -10.57 0.42 4.38
N ALA A 73 -11.88 0.67 4.31
CA ALA A 73 -12.79 0.62 5.44
C ALA A 73 -14.05 -0.15 5.05
N LEU A 74 -14.73 -0.73 6.04
CA LEU A 74 -16.05 -1.31 5.82
C LEU A 74 -17.04 -0.20 5.45
N ALA A 75 -17.94 -0.47 4.50
CA ALA A 75 -18.96 0.48 4.07
C ALA A 75 -19.87 0.93 5.22
N ASP A 76 -20.09 0.07 6.21
CA ASP A 76 -20.89 0.37 7.41
C ASP A 76 -20.13 1.20 8.46
N THR A 77 -18.79 1.29 8.37
CA THR A 77 -17.94 2.13 9.22
C THR A 77 -16.91 2.92 8.39
N PRO A 78 -17.38 3.79 7.46
CA PRO A 78 -16.58 4.35 6.37
C PRO A 78 -15.58 5.44 6.80
N THR A 79 -15.30 5.56 8.09
CA THR A 79 -14.30 6.48 8.65
C THR A 79 -13.26 5.75 9.49
N LEU A 80 -13.40 4.44 9.66
CA LEU A 80 -12.51 3.59 10.43
C LEU A 80 -11.68 2.75 9.46
N PRO A 81 -10.38 3.06 9.27
CA PRO A 81 -9.47 2.18 8.55
C PRO A 81 -9.54 0.77 9.13
N ASP A 82 -9.73 -0.20 8.26
CA ASP A 82 -9.78 -1.62 8.59
C ASP A 82 -8.43 -2.28 8.24
N HIS A 83 -8.02 -2.18 6.97
CA HIS A 83 -6.72 -2.66 6.50
C HIS A 83 -6.20 -1.79 5.35
N ILE A 84 -4.93 -1.99 4.99
CA ILE A 84 -4.33 -1.43 3.78
C ILE A 84 -4.27 -2.54 2.72
N ARG A 85 -4.65 -2.26 1.48
CA ARG A 85 -4.40 -3.18 0.35
C ARG A 85 -3.18 -2.69 -0.39
N LEU A 86 -2.17 -3.53 -0.56
CA LEU A 86 -0.99 -3.27 -1.37
C LEU A 86 -1.06 -4.13 -2.63
N GLN A 87 -1.21 -3.49 -3.79
CA GLN A 87 -1.41 -4.14 -5.07
C GLN A 87 -0.20 -3.89 -5.97
N PHE A 88 0.69 -4.88 -6.07
CA PHE A 88 1.93 -4.80 -6.84
C PHE A 88 1.83 -5.49 -8.19
N TRP A 89 2.53 -4.94 -9.20
CA TRP A 89 2.72 -5.56 -10.51
C TRP A 89 4.02 -5.03 -11.16
N GLN A 90 4.51 -5.71 -12.18
CA GLN A 90 5.71 -5.30 -12.93
C GLN A 90 5.41 -5.13 -14.42
N ASP A 91 4.87 -6.15 -15.08
CA ASP A 91 4.64 -6.12 -16.54
C ASP A 91 3.15 -6.07 -16.93
N ASP A 92 2.27 -6.65 -16.12
CA ASP A 92 0.84 -6.73 -16.40
C ASP A 92 0.09 -5.44 -16.03
N GLY A 93 -1.10 -5.24 -16.60
CA GLY A 93 -1.89 -4.02 -16.42
C GLY A 93 -2.22 -3.69 -14.96
N PRO A 94 -2.52 -2.41 -14.64
CA PRO A 94 -2.83 -1.98 -13.28
C PRO A 94 -4.01 -2.74 -12.67
N PRO A 95 -4.12 -2.75 -11.32
CA PRO A 95 -5.25 -3.36 -10.65
C PRO A 95 -6.57 -2.72 -11.04
N PRO A 96 -7.71 -3.44 -10.87
CA PRO A 96 -9.03 -2.84 -10.97
C PRO A 96 -9.17 -1.64 -10.02
N ASP A 97 -9.77 -0.55 -10.49
CA ASP A 97 -9.92 0.70 -9.72
C ASP A 97 -10.90 0.56 -8.54
N ALA A 98 -11.80 -0.43 -8.56
CA ALA A 98 -12.85 -0.60 -7.57
C ALA A 98 -12.50 -1.66 -6.51
N LEU A 99 -12.74 -1.33 -5.24
CA LEU A 99 -12.73 -2.31 -4.16
C LEU A 99 -13.90 -3.30 -4.28
N PRO A 100 -13.78 -4.52 -3.71
CA PRO A 100 -14.90 -5.44 -3.61
C PRO A 100 -16.11 -4.83 -2.88
N GLN A 101 -17.30 -5.35 -3.16
CA GLN A 101 -18.53 -4.90 -2.51
C GLN A 101 -18.41 -4.98 -0.98
N GLY A 102 -18.91 -3.94 -0.29
CA GLY A 102 -18.84 -3.84 1.18
C GLY A 102 -17.63 -3.05 1.69
N TRP A 103 -16.74 -2.62 0.81
CA TRP A 103 -15.56 -1.82 1.15
C TRP A 103 -15.60 -0.44 0.49
N VAL A 104 -15.00 0.54 1.17
CA VAL A 104 -14.80 1.89 0.66
C VAL A 104 -13.33 2.31 0.82
N ALA A 105 -12.83 3.10 -0.12
CA ALA A 105 -11.48 3.65 -0.06
C ALA A 105 -11.48 4.96 0.74
N LEU A 106 -10.64 5.04 1.76
CA LEU A 106 -10.41 6.27 2.54
C LEU A 106 -9.33 7.15 1.91
N ASP A 107 -8.29 6.52 1.38
CA ASP A 107 -7.21 7.13 0.60
C ASP A 107 -6.64 6.06 -0.33
N SER A 108 -6.13 6.49 -1.47
CA SER A 108 -5.49 5.59 -2.43
C SER A 108 -4.49 6.37 -3.27
N ARG A 109 -3.33 5.77 -3.53
CA ARG A 109 -2.34 6.34 -4.44
C ARG A 109 -1.67 5.28 -5.28
N ARG A 110 -1.20 5.72 -6.43
CA ARG A 110 -0.48 4.91 -7.40
C ARG A 110 0.96 5.39 -7.56
N TRP A 111 1.88 4.44 -7.54
CA TRP A 111 3.26 4.59 -7.94
C TRP A 111 3.51 3.86 -9.26
N THR A 112 4.23 4.53 -10.15
CA THR A 112 4.80 3.95 -11.36
C THR A 112 6.29 4.31 -11.34
N PRO A 113 7.19 3.34 -11.52
CA PRO A 113 8.62 3.62 -11.64
C PRO A 113 8.90 4.67 -12.73
N PRO A 114 9.90 5.55 -12.52
CA PRO A 114 10.27 6.60 -13.47
C PRO A 114 10.90 6.07 -14.76
#